data_AF-A0A7J8XFZ3-F1
#
_entry.id   AF-A0A7J8XFZ3-F1
#
_cell.length_a   1.000
_cell.length_b   1.000
_cell.length_c   1.000
_cell.angle_alpha   90.00
_cell.angle_beta   90.00
_cell.angle_gamma   90.00
#
_symmetry.space_group_name_H-M   'P 1'
#
loop_
_entity.id
_entity.type
_entity.pdbx_description
1 polymer ?
#
loop_
_entity_poly.entity_id
_entity_poly.type
_entity_poly.pdbx_seq_one_letter_code
_entity_poly.pdbx_strand_id
1 'polypeptide(L)'
;MKRGGQMIYSGELGQHSCRLIEYFEGIPGVPKIKENHNPATWMLEVTSPSVEAQLGIDFACIYKESHLYKRNKEIVKSQSLPAQGSEKLQFSTPFPQNGWEQLKACLWKQHLSYWRSPKYNLVRLAFIILSSLLYGVLLRQKGQNLCSSVLPFVSTQRTIVYRERFSRMYSSWAYSLAQVIIEIPYIFLEAVLFLTVTYPAVNFYGSAYKVFCYNICKPLLHVVQLVLRVPHTRT
;
A
#
# COMPACT_ATOMS: atom_id res chain seq x y z
N MET A 1 17.78 -18.36 6.05
CA MET A 1 16.58 -19.19 5.85
C MET A 1 16.64 -19.79 4.45
N LYS A 2 16.23 -21.04 4.30
CA LYS A 2 16.14 -21.76 3.02
C LYS A 2 14.90 -21.30 2.24
N ARG A 3 14.91 -21.49 0.91
CA ARG A 3 13.71 -21.34 0.08
C ARG A 3 12.57 -22.21 0.64
N GLY A 4 11.37 -21.65 0.78
CA GLY A 4 10.26 -22.32 1.47
C GLY A 4 10.08 -21.92 2.94
N GLY A 5 10.84 -20.94 3.44
CA GLY A 5 10.63 -20.36 4.77
C GLY A 5 11.17 -21.21 5.93
N GLN A 6 12.03 -22.19 5.64
CA GLN A 6 12.64 -23.03 6.66
C GLN A 6 13.89 -22.38 7.25
N MET A 7 14.06 -22.50 8.57
CA MET A 7 15.23 -21.99 9.28
C MET A 7 16.37 -23.01 9.20
N ILE A 8 17.57 -22.51 8.88
CA ILE A 8 18.83 -23.30 8.82
C ILE A 8 19.82 -22.90 9.92
N TYR A 9 19.61 -21.72 10.51
CA TYR A 9 20.38 -21.20 11.63
C TYR A 9 19.58 -20.06 12.26
N SER A 10 19.57 -20.00 13.59
CA SER A 10 19.09 -18.85 14.35
C SER A 10 19.81 -18.86 15.69
N GLY A 11 20.65 -17.87 15.92
CA GLY A 11 21.51 -17.80 17.08
C GLY A 11 22.36 -16.55 17.05
N GLU A 12 23.14 -16.36 18.11
CA GLU A 12 24.11 -15.27 18.18
C GLU A 12 25.23 -15.48 17.18
N LEU A 13 25.58 -14.44 16.42
CA LEU A 13 26.69 -14.50 15.48
C LEU A 13 28.04 -14.59 16.19
N GLY A 14 28.17 -13.98 17.37
CA GLY A 14 29.45 -13.80 18.06
C GLY A 14 30.35 -12.75 17.40
N GLN A 15 31.47 -12.45 18.06
CA GLN A 15 32.49 -11.53 17.54
C GLN A 15 33.04 -12.08 16.22
N HIS A 16 33.09 -11.25 15.18
CA HIS A 16 33.50 -11.65 13.82
C HIS A 16 32.73 -12.88 13.27
N SER A 17 31.47 -13.08 13.68
CA SER A 17 30.64 -14.21 13.24
C SER A 17 31.18 -15.60 13.60
N CYS A 18 32.05 -15.69 14.62
CA CYS A 18 32.71 -16.95 15.00
C CYS A 18 31.71 -18.09 15.30
N ARG A 19 30.61 -17.82 16.00
CA ARG A 19 29.61 -18.83 16.37
C ARG A 19 28.84 -19.36 15.17
N LEU A 20 28.61 -18.51 14.17
CA LEU A 20 27.99 -18.91 12.91
C LEU A 20 28.95 -19.79 12.11
N ILE A 21 30.22 -19.39 12.04
CA ILE A 21 31.27 -20.15 11.32
C ILE A 21 31.45 -21.52 11.97
N GLU A 22 31.66 -21.57 13.29
CA GLU A 22 31.77 -22.80 14.08
C GLU A 22 30.59 -23.76 13.84
N TYR A 23 29.37 -23.23 13.76
CA TYR A 23 28.18 -24.03 13.53
C TYR A 23 28.17 -24.72 12.15
N PHE A 24 28.43 -23.96 11.08
CA PHE A 24 28.41 -24.50 9.72
C PHE A 24 29.66 -25.35 9.42
N GLU A 25 30.84 -24.98 9.92
CA GLU A 25 32.05 -25.80 9.79
C GLU A 25 31.96 -27.11 10.58
N GLY A 26 31.12 -27.17 11.62
CA GLY A 26 30.83 -28.40 12.35
C GLY A 26 29.98 -29.41 11.57
N ILE A 27 29.41 -29.02 10.42
CA ILE A 27 28.59 -29.92 9.59
C ILE A 27 29.52 -30.67 8.62
N PRO A 28 29.45 -32.02 8.58
CA PRO A 28 30.28 -32.80 7.67
C PRO A 28 30.11 -32.39 6.21
N GLY A 29 31.24 -32.13 5.54
CA GLY A 29 31.28 -31.78 4.11
C GLY A 29 31.19 -30.28 3.79
N VAL A 30 30.93 -29.41 4.78
CA VAL A 30 30.95 -27.96 4.56
C VAL A 30 32.41 -27.46 4.46
N PRO A 31 32.78 -26.70 3.41
CA PRO A 31 34.13 -26.17 3.28
C PRO A 31 34.39 -25.04 4.28
N LYS A 32 35.57 -25.05 4.91
CA LYS A 32 35.99 -24.00 5.84
C LYS A 32 36.05 -22.63 5.17
N ILE A 33 35.79 -21.57 5.94
CA ILE A 33 35.87 -20.21 5.43
C ILE A 33 37.31 -19.84 5.08
N LYS A 34 37.51 -19.14 3.96
CA LYS A 34 38.82 -18.64 3.55
C LYS A 34 39.18 -17.37 4.34
N GLU A 35 40.47 -17.16 4.55
CA GLU A 35 40.98 -15.94 5.17
C GLU A 35 40.52 -14.70 4.39
N ASN A 36 40.15 -13.62 5.11
CA ASN A 36 39.59 -12.38 4.56
C ASN A 36 38.30 -12.52 3.74
N HIS A 37 37.59 -13.64 3.85
CA HIS A 37 36.30 -13.82 3.19
C HIS A 37 35.13 -13.36 4.09
N ASN A 38 34.08 -12.77 3.48
CA ASN A 38 32.94 -12.26 4.24
C ASN A 38 32.06 -13.44 4.75
N PRO A 39 31.87 -13.60 6.08
CA PRO A 39 31.10 -14.71 6.64
C PRO A 39 29.64 -14.77 6.18
N ALA A 40 29.02 -13.62 5.91
CA ALA A 40 27.64 -13.60 5.42
C ALA A 40 27.53 -14.14 4.00
N THR A 41 28.51 -13.80 3.14
CA THR A 41 28.59 -14.30 1.77
C THR A 41 28.89 -15.79 1.76
N TRP A 42 29.91 -16.21 2.51
CA TRP A 42 30.29 -17.61 2.68
C TRP A 42 29.11 -18.48 3.11
N MET A 43 28.35 -18.04 4.13
CA MET A 43 27.19 -18.76 4.63
C MET A 43 26.14 -18.99 3.54
N LEU A 44 25.88 -18.00 2.69
CA LEU A 44 24.91 -18.13 1.59
C LEU A 44 25.40 -19.08 0.49
N GLU A 45 26.70 -19.14 0.24
CA GLU A 45 27.31 -20.04 -0.73
C GLU A 45 27.25 -21.50 -0.25
N VAL A 46 27.67 -21.77 0.99
CA VAL A 46 27.69 -23.13 1.55
C VAL A 46 26.29 -23.67 1.85
N THR A 47 25.30 -22.80 2.06
CA THR A 47 23.89 -23.19 2.26
C THR A 47 23.04 -23.09 0.99
N SER A 48 23.69 -22.95 -0.17
CA SER A 48 23.00 -22.91 -1.45
C SER A 48 22.35 -24.27 -1.78
N PRO A 49 21.21 -24.29 -2.50
CA PRO A 49 20.54 -25.54 -2.87
C PRO A 49 21.43 -26.51 -3.66
N SER A 50 22.38 -25.97 -4.44
CA SER A 50 23.37 -26.75 -5.19
C SER A 50 24.33 -27.50 -4.27
N VAL A 51 24.86 -26.84 -3.24
CA VAL A 51 25.78 -27.47 -2.28
C VAL A 51 25.04 -28.48 -1.42
N GLU A 52 23.83 -28.15 -1.00
CA GLU A 52 22.95 -29.05 -0.25
C GLU A 52 22.68 -30.37 -1.00
N ALA A 53 22.40 -30.28 -2.31
CA ALA A 53 22.20 -31.46 -3.16
C ALA A 53 23.48 -32.27 -3.38
N GLN A 54 24.64 -31.61 -3.50
CA GLN A 54 25.94 -32.29 -3.64
C GLN A 54 26.34 -33.05 -2.38
N LEU A 55 26.07 -32.47 -1.21
CA LEU A 55 26.35 -33.07 0.09
C LEU A 55 25.30 -34.10 0.50
N GLY A 56 24.12 -34.09 -0.13
CA GLY A 56 23.02 -34.99 0.21
C GLY A 56 22.44 -34.77 1.61
N ILE A 57 22.56 -33.55 2.13
CA ILE A 57 22.11 -33.16 3.48
C ILE A 57 20.89 -32.22 3.38
N ASP A 58 20.15 -32.06 4.48
CA ASP A 58 19.15 -31.00 4.61
C ASP A 58 19.50 -30.11 5.80
N PHE A 59 19.94 -28.88 5.53
CA PHE A 59 20.35 -27.94 6.57
C PHE A 59 19.20 -27.59 7.52
N ALA A 60 17.95 -27.60 7.03
CA ALA A 60 16.78 -27.35 7.89
C ALA A 60 16.54 -28.50 8.87
N CYS A 61 16.82 -29.74 8.46
CA CYS A 61 16.75 -30.91 9.34
C CYS A 61 17.84 -30.87 10.41
N ILE A 62 19.09 -30.62 10.00
CA ILE A 62 20.24 -30.48 10.90
C ILE A 62 19.98 -29.39 11.95
N TYR A 63 19.42 -28.25 11.54
CA TYR A 63 19.08 -27.19 12.48
C TYR A 63 18.04 -27.64 13.51
N LYS A 64 16.96 -28.33 13.10
CA LYS A 64 15.92 -28.83 14.03
C LYS A 64 16.45 -29.85 15.04
N GLU A 65 17.41 -30.67 14.65
CA GLU A 65 18.02 -31.67 15.53
C GLU A 65 19.10 -31.06 16.45
N SER A 66 19.65 -29.92 16.07
CA SER A 66 20.72 -29.25 16.82
C SER A 66 20.30 -28.80 18.23
N HIS A 67 21.28 -28.73 19.12
CA HIS A 67 21.10 -28.14 20.44
C HIS A 67 20.66 -26.66 20.37
N LEU A 68 21.05 -25.93 19.31
CA LEU A 68 20.68 -24.53 19.11
C LEU A 68 19.16 -24.37 18.97
N TYR A 69 18.50 -25.25 18.21
CA TYR A 69 17.05 -25.25 18.09
C TYR A 69 16.35 -25.58 19.42
N LYS A 70 16.86 -26.57 20.17
CA LYS A 70 16.31 -26.93 21.50
C LYS A 70 16.38 -25.76 22.48
N ARG A 71 17.55 -25.12 22.61
CA ARG A 71 17.76 -23.92 23.44
C ARG A 71 16.82 -22.79 23.02
N ASN A 72 16.70 -22.49 21.73
CA ASN A 72 15.82 -21.43 21.25
C ASN A 72 14.35 -21.71 21.58
N LYS A 73 13.92 -22.97 21.45
CA LYS A 73 12.56 -23.39 21.80
C LYS A 73 12.28 -23.24 23.31
N GLU A 74 13.28 -23.53 24.15
CA GLU A 74 13.20 -23.32 25.60
C GLU A 74 13.11 -21.84 25.96
N ILE A 75 13.94 -20.98 25.34
CA ILE A 75 13.91 -19.52 25.53
C ILE A 75 12.56 -18.94 25.12
N VAL A 76 12.03 -19.34 23.96
CA VAL A 76 10.70 -18.90 23.52
C VAL A 76 9.64 -19.35 24.52
N LYS A 77 9.72 -20.58 25.04
CA LYS A 77 8.78 -21.08 26.04
C LYS A 77 8.85 -20.27 27.35
N SER A 78 10.05 -19.98 27.85
CA SER A 78 10.22 -19.20 29.08
C SER A 78 9.78 -17.75 28.92
N GLN A 79 10.03 -17.13 27.75
CA GLN A 79 9.63 -15.74 27.47
C GLN A 79 8.16 -15.58 27.05
N SER A 80 7.52 -16.67 26.60
CA SER A 80 6.08 -16.66 26.26
C SER A 80 5.18 -16.56 27.49
N LEU A 81 5.72 -16.86 28.68
CA LEU A 81 5.00 -16.74 29.94
C LEU A 81 5.19 -15.32 30.50
N PRO A 82 4.11 -14.59 30.84
CA PRO A 82 4.23 -13.29 31.49
C PRO A 82 4.93 -13.45 32.84
N ALA A 83 5.71 -12.44 33.25
CA ALA A 83 6.31 -12.42 34.58
C ALA A 83 5.23 -12.58 35.66
N GLN A 84 5.50 -13.30 36.74
CA GLN A 84 4.54 -13.47 37.83
C GLN A 84 4.11 -12.09 38.37
N GLY A 85 2.80 -11.81 38.32
CA GLY A 85 2.23 -10.52 38.72
C GLY A 85 2.19 -9.44 37.62
N SER A 86 2.67 -9.72 36.40
CA SER A 86 2.51 -8.79 35.28
C SER A 86 1.11 -8.88 34.68
N GLU A 87 0.45 -7.72 34.56
CA GLU A 87 -0.83 -7.63 33.87
C GLU A 87 -0.64 -7.64 32.35
N LYS A 88 -1.62 -8.22 31.65
CA LYS A 88 -1.65 -8.19 30.19
C LYS A 88 -1.69 -6.74 29.72
N LEU A 89 -0.74 -6.33 28.87
CA LEU A 89 -0.79 -5.04 28.18
C LEU A 89 -2.12 -4.92 27.43
N GLN A 90 -3.03 -4.10 27.95
CA GLN A 90 -4.29 -3.75 27.31
C GLN A 90 -4.22 -2.30 26.86
N PHE A 91 -4.38 -2.09 25.55
CA PHE A 91 -4.49 -0.76 24.99
C PHE A 91 -5.96 -0.46 24.73
N SER A 92 -6.48 0.62 25.31
CA SER A 92 -7.88 1.05 25.13
C SER A 92 -8.20 1.39 23.67
N THR A 93 -7.19 1.77 22.89
CA THR A 93 -7.33 2.00 21.45
C THR A 93 -6.18 1.33 20.69
N PRO A 94 -6.41 0.86 19.46
CA PRO A 94 -5.37 0.26 18.64
C PRO A 94 -4.41 1.29 18.02
N PHE A 95 -4.61 2.58 18.29
CA PHE A 95 -3.85 3.68 17.70
C PHE A 95 -3.19 4.54 18.78
N PRO A 96 -1.98 5.09 18.55
CA PRO A 96 -1.32 5.94 19.54
C PRO A 96 -1.96 7.32 19.75
N GLN A 97 -2.80 7.78 18.80
CA GLN A 97 -3.30 9.16 18.75
C GLN A 97 -4.79 9.22 18.43
N ASN A 98 -5.42 10.33 18.80
CA ASN A 98 -6.83 10.62 18.54
C ASN A 98 -7.11 10.71 17.02
N GLY A 99 -8.34 10.37 16.61
CA GLY A 99 -8.73 10.36 15.20
C GLY A 99 -8.56 11.70 14.47
N TRP A 100 -8.71 12.82 15.17
CA TRP A 100 -8.50 14.16 14.62
C TRP A 100 -7.03 14.45 14.29
N GLU A 101 -6.10 14.04 15.17
CA GLU A 101 -4.67 14.20 14.91
C GLU A 101 -4.21 13.31 13.76
N GLN A 102 -4.77 12.09 13.67
CA GLN A 102 -4.58 11.23 12.51
C GLN A 102 -5.07 11.91 11.21
N LEU A 103 -6.23 12.57 11.25
CA LEU A 103 -6.78 13.28 10.09
C LEU A 103 -5.88 14.45 9.66
N LYS A 104 -5.42 15.30 10.59
CA LYS A 104 -4.48 16.39 10.27
C LYS A 104 -3.19 15.88 9.64
N ALA A 105 -2.61 14.83 10.22
CA ALA A 105 -1.38 14.23 9.70
C ALA A 105 -1.58 13.67 8.28
N CYS A 106 -2.72 13.01 8.03
CA CYS A 106 -3.10 12.54 6.70
C CYS A 106 -3.28 13.69 5.70
N LEU A 107 -3.98 14.77 6.08
CA LEU A 107 -4.16 15.95 5.24
C LEU A 107 -2.84 16.60 4.87
N TRP A 108 -1.94 16.78 5.84
CA TRP A 108 -0.61 17.31 5.61
C TRP A 108 0.20 16.42 4.64
N LYS A 109 0.23 15.11 4.90
CA LYS A 109 0.94 14.13 4.05
C LYS A 109 0.41 14.14 2.62
N GLN A 110 -0.91 14.11 2.44
CA GLN A 110 -1.53 14.09 1.13
C GLN A 110 -1.32 15.41 0.40
N HIS A 111 -1.52 16.55 1.06
CA HIS A 111 -1.25 17.87 0.47
C HIS A 111 0.18 17.97 -0.06
N LEU A 112 1.16 17.56 0.77
CA LEU A 112 2.57 17.57 0.39
C LEU A 112 2.87 16.59 -0.75
N SER A 113 2.22 15.43 -0.78
CA SER A 113 2.35 14.43 -1.85
C SER A 113 1.85 14.97 -3.19
N TYR A 114 0.67 15.61 -3.20
CA TYR A 114 0.08 16.23 -4.38
C TYR A 114 0.95 17.39 -4.89
N TRP A 115 1.51 18.19 -3.99
CA TRP A 115 2.44 19.25 -4.35
C TRP A 115 3.76 18.74 -4.94
N ARG A 116 4.37 17.73 -4.31
CA ARG A 116 5.68 17.17 -4.74
C ARG A 116 5.60 16.28 -5.99
N SER A 117 4.40 15.85 -6.39
CA SER A 117 4.18 14.96 -7.53
C SER A 117 3.41 15.65 -8.67
N PRO A 118 3.99 16.68 -9.34
CA PRO A 118 3.29 17.45 -10.37
C PRO A 118 2.86 16.61 -11.56
N LYS A 119 3.52 15.46 -11.79
CA LYS A 119 3.19 14.51 -12.87
C LYS A 119 1.73 14.05 -12.82
N TYR A 120 1.20 13.80 -11.62
CA TYR A 120 -0.20 13.40 -11.43
C TYR A 120 -1.15 14.51 -11.91
N ASN A 121 -0.94 15.73 -11.41
CA ASN A 121 -1.79 16.89 -11.72
C ASN A 121 -1.71 17.24 -13.21
N LEU A 122 -0.54 17.10 -13.84
CA LEU A 122 -0.34 17.37 -15.25
C LEU A 122 -1.08 16.37 -16.15
N VAL A 123 -1.01 15.07 -15.85
CA VAL A 123 -1.77 14.05 -16.59
C VAL A 123 -3.28 14.31 -16.47
N ARG A 124 -3.74 14.73 -15.29
CA ARG A 124 -5.14 15.05 -15.04
C ARG A 124 -5.62 16.25 -15.85
N LEU A 125 -4.86 17.34 -15.85
CA LEU A 125 -5.15 18.53 -16.66
C LEU A 125 -5.14 18.21 -18.16
N ALA A 126 -4.15 17.45 -18.64
CA ALA A 126 -4.06 17.05 -20.03
C ALA A 126 -5.26 16.18 -20.46
N PHE A 127 -5.66 15.22 -19.62
CA PHE A 127 -6.82 14.37 -19.89
C PHE A 127 -8.12 15.18 -19.95
N ILE A 128 -8.28 16.18 -19.09
CA ILE A 128 -9.48 17.03 -19.04
C ILE A 128 -9.53 17.99 -20.22
N ILE A 129 -8.42 18.61 -20.58
CA ILE A 129 -8.36 19.47 -21.77
C ILE A 129 -8.67 18.65 -23.02
N LEU A 130 -8.05 17.47 -23.17
CA LEU A 130 -8.31 16.59 -24.31
C LEU A 130 -9.78 16.12 -24.35
N SER A 131 -10.32 15.66 -23.21
CA SER A 131 -11.70 15.21 -23.11
C SER A 131 -12.71 16.35 -23.36
N SER A 132 -12.41 17.55 -22.87
CA SER A 132 -13.21 18.76 -23.07
C SER A 132 -13.22 19.20 -24.53
N LEU A 133 -12.05 19.18 -25.19
CA LEU A 133 -11.94 19.47 -26.62
C LEU A 133 -12.68 18.43 -27.46
N LEU A 134 -12.50 17.14 -27.17
CA LEU A 134 -13.25 16.07 -27.82
C LEU A 134 -14.76 16.25 -27.63
N TYR A 135 -15.22 16.55 -26.41
CA TYR A 135 -16.63 16.80 -26.12
C TYR A 135 -17.17 18.04 -26.85
N GLY A 136 -16.38 19.12 -26.91
CA GLY A 136 -16.73 20.33 -27.68
C GLY A 136 -16.86 20.06 -29.17
N VAL A 137 -15.96 19.26 -29.76
CA VAL A 137 -16.01 18.85 -31.17
C VAL A 137 -17.19 17.90 -31.43
N LEU A 138 -17.43 16.93 -30.55
CA LEU A 138 -18.53 15.96 -30.65
C LEU A 138 -19.90 16.63 -30.53
N LEU A 139 -20.07 17.57 -29.58
CA LEU A 139 -21.32 18.33 -29.44
C LEU A 139 -21.61 19.24 -30.63
N ARG A 140 -20.56 19.79 -31.27
CA ARG A 140 -20.69 20.56 -32.52
C ARG A 140 -21.16 19.69 -33.69
N GLN A 141 -20.97 18.37 -33.62
CA GLN A 141 -21.31 17.41 -34.68
C GLN A 141 -22.61 16.64 -34.49
N LYS A 142 -23.49 17.06 -33.55
CA LYS A 142 -24.80 16.46 -33.22
C LYS A 142 -24.66 15.33 -32.18
N GLY A 143 -25.33 15.54 -31.04
CA GLY A 143 -25.20 14.70 -29.86
C GLY A 143 -25.84 13.32 -30.00
N GLN A 144 -25.12 12.30 -29.53
CA GLN A 144 -25.61 11.27 -28.62
C GLN A 144 -24.48 10.32 -28.20
N ASN A 145 -24.50 9.97 -26.91
CA ASN A 145 -23.94 8.78 -26.26
C ASN A 145 -22.42 8.66 -26.11
N LEU A 146 -21.90 9.01 -24.92
CA LEU A 146 -20.76 8.25 -24.35
C LEU A 146 -20.76 8.31 -22.81
N CYS A 147 -21.24 7.23 -22.20
CA CYS A 147 -21.07 6.94 -20.78
C CYS A 147 -20.17 5.71 -20.69
N SER A 148 -18.95 5.86 -20.12
CA SER A 148 -18.15 4.82 -19.41
C SER A 148 -16.62 4.95 -19.60
N SER A 149 -16.01 6.07 -19.18
CA SER A 149 -14.55 6.17 -19.17
C SER A 149 -13.99 6.97 -17.99
N VAL A 150 -14.37 6.61 -16.76
CA VAL A 150 -13.64 7.03 -15.56
C VAL A 150 -13.65 5.93 -14.49
N LEU A 151 -13.00 4.80 -14.77
CA LEU A 151 -12.77 3.72 -13.79
C LEU A 151 -11.31 3.28 -13.59
N PRO A 152 -10.29 3.57 -14.45
CA PRO A 152 -8.97 3.00 -14.20
C PRO A 152 -8.08 3.73 -13.19
N PHE A 153 -8.45 4.91 -12.67
CA PHE A 153 -7.52 5.71 -11.87
C PHE A 153 -7.43 5.30 -10.37
N VAL A 154 -8.47 4.68 -9.82
CA VAL A 154 -8.53 4.27 -8.40
C VAL A 154 -7.76 2.95 -8.12
N SER A 155 -7.26 2.27 -9.16
CA SER A 155 -6.56 0.98 -9.01
C SER A 155 -5.08 1.10 -8.65
N THR A 156 -4.39 2.18 -9.05
CA THR A 156 -2.94 2.33 -8.84
C THR A 156 -2.56 2.74 -7.41
N GLN A 157 -3.49 3.32 -6.65
CA GLN A 157 -3.24 3.74 -5.26
C GLN A 157 -3.50 2.62 -4.22
N ARG A 158 -4.07 1.47 -4.63
CA ARG A 158 -4.37 0.36 -3.71
C ARG A 158 -3.12 -0.26 -3.09
N THR A 159 -2.03 -0.39 -3.84
CA THR A 159 -0.81 -1.08 -3.38
C THR A 159 -0.14 -0.39 -2.18
N ILE A 160 -0.26 0.95 -2.08
CA ILE A 160 0.32 1.74 -0.97
C ILE A 160 -0.50 1.56 0.31
N VAL A 161 -1.83 1.54 0.20
CA VAL A 161 -2.75 1.34 1.33
C VAL A 161 -2.53 -0.02 2.00
N TYR A 162 -2.28 -1.08 1.22
CA TYR A 162 -2.01 -2.41 1.79
C TYR A 162 -0.69 -2.45 2.58
N ARG A 163 0.35 -1.72 2.16
CA ARG A 163 1.64 -1.66 2.89
C ARG A 163 1.51 -0.89 4.21
N GLU A 164 0.74 0.19 4.23
CA GLU A 164 0.57 1.07 5.41
C GLU A 164 -0.47 0.54 6.41
N ARG A 165 -1.39 -0.34 6.00
CA ARG A 165 -2.38 -0.98 6.90
C ARG A 165 -1.74 -1.88 7.96
N PHE A 166 -0.58 -2.47 7.69
CA PHE A 166 0.09 -3.40 8.61
C PHE A 166 0.82 -2.71 9.77
N SER A 167 1.15 -1.41 9.65
CA SER A 167 1.81 -0.65 10.73
C SER A 167 0.86 0.00 11.73
N ARG A 168 -0.47 -0.07 11.53
CA ARG A 168 -1.51 0.54 12.39
C ARG A 168 -1.23 1.99 12.80
N MET A 169 -0.63 2.80 11.92
CA MET A 169 -0.28 4.19 12.24
C MET A 169 -1.49 5.13 12.26
N TYR A 170 -2.47 4.92 11.37
CA TYR A 170 -3.69 5.72 11.26
C TYR A 170 -4.90 4.82 10.93
N SER A 171 -6.10 5.28 11.28
CA SER A 171 -7.37 4.62 10.99
C SER A 171 -7.79 4.81 9.52
N SER A 172 -8.43 3.79 8.92
CA SER A 172 -8.83 3.80 7.51
C SER A 172 -9.80 4.93 7.16
N TRP A 173 -10.66 5.33 8.10
CA TRP A 173 -11.64 6.40 7.87
C TRP A 173 -10.95 7.77 7.80
N ALA A 174 -9.95 8.04 8.65
CA ALA A 174 -9.24 9.31 8.67
C ALA A 174 -8.46 9.53 7.36
N TYR A 175 -7.84 8.48 6.83
CA TYR A 175 -7.18 8.52 5.52
C TYR A 175 -8.16 8.77 4.37
N SER A 176 -9.28 8.05 4.37
CA SER A 176 -10.30 8.17 3.31
C SER A 176 -10.94 9.56 3.30
N LEU A 177 -11.22 10.12 4.48
CA LEU A 177 -11.75 11.47 4.63
C LEU A 177 -10.74 12.53 4.16
N ALA A 178 -9.47 12.42 4.57
CA ALA A 178 -8.41 13.31 4.10
C ALA A 178 -8.31 13.30 2.56
N GLN A 179 -8.41 12.11 1.96
CA GLN A 179 -8.31 11.95 0.51
C GLN A 179 -9.44 12.70 -0.21
N VAL A 180 -10.68 12.58 0.28
CA VAL A 180 -11.82 13.31 -0.28
C VAL A 180 -11.62 14.82 -0.14
N ILE A 181 -11.18 15.30 1.03
CA ILE A 181 -10.99 16.73 1.29
C ILE A 181 -9.93 17.34 0.35
N ILE A 182 -8.81 16.65 0.15
CA ILE A 182 -7.74 17.14 -0.73
C ILE A 182 -8.18 17.16 -2.19
N GLU A 183 -9.06 16.27 -2.62
CA GLU A 183 -9.53 16.19 -4.01
C GLU A 183 -10.56 17.29 -4.38
N ILE A 184 -11.36 17.78 -3.43
CA ILE A 184 -12.44 18.75 -3.69
C ILE A 184 -11.96 20.00 -4.45
N PRO A 185 -10.87 20.70 -4.05
CA PRO A 185 -10.40 21.88 -4.76
C PRO A 185 -9.96 21.60 -6.20
N TYR A 186 -9.33 20.45 -6.44
CA TYR A 186 -8.89 20.06 -7.78
C TYR A 186 -10.10 19.72 -8.66
N ILE A 187 -11.06 18.94 -8.16
CA ILE A 187 -12.30 18.64 -8.89
C ILE A 187 -13.06 19.94 -9.24
N PHE A 188 -13.08 20.91 -8.33
CA PHE A 188 -13.69 22.20 -8.58
C PHE A 188 -12.97 22.98 -9.70
N LEU A 189 -11.64 23.06 -9.64
CA LEU A 189 -10.83 23.70 -10.69
C LEU A 189 -11.03 23.03 -12.06
N GLU A 190 -11.04 21.70 -12.06
CA GLU A 190 -11.28 20.88 -13.24
C GLU A 190 -12.66 21.13 -13.86
N ALA A 191 -13.71 21.23 -13.04
CA ALA A 191 -15.06 21.57 -13.51
C ALA A 191 -15.11 22.95 -14.15
N VAL A 192 -14.42 23.94 -13.58
CA VAL A 192 -14.33 25.30 -14.14
C VAL A 192 -13.61 25.28 -15.49
N LEU A 193 -12.47 24.59 -15.60
CA LEU A 193 -11.71 24.48 -16.86
C LEU A 193 -12.49 23.74 -17.96
N PHE A 194 -13.23 22.70 -17.59
CA PHE A 194 -14.10 21.99 -18.54
C PHE A 194 -15.22 22.92 -19.05
N LEU A 195 -15.82 23.72 -18.17
CA LEU A 195 -16.87 24.67 -18.53
C LEU A 195 -16.36 25.77 -19.47
N THR A 196 -15.20 26.36 -19.20
CA THR A 196 -14.66 27.46 -20.03
C THR A 196 -14.39 27.03 -21.46
N VAL A 197 -13.98 25.78 -21.68
CA VAL A 197 -13.71 25.23 -23.02
C VAL A 197 -14.99 24.79 -23.73
N THR A 198 -15.91 24.14 -23.03
CA THR A 198 -17.15 23.63 -23.63
C THR A 198 -18.19 24.72 -23.87
N TYR A 199 -18.26 25.75 -23.03
CA TYR A 199 -19.22 26.86 -23.13
C TYR A 199 -19.23 27.54 -24.51
N PRO A 200 -18.10 28.01 -25.07
CA PRO A 200 -18.08 28.59 -26.42
C PRO A 200 -18.29 27.53 -27.53
N ALA A 201 -17.88 26.27 -27.31
CA ALA A 201 -17.97 25.22 -28.32
C ALA A 201 -19.42 24.81 -28.66
N VAL A 202 -20.34 24.95 -27.69
CA VAL A 202 -21.75 24.55 -27.85
C VAL A 202 -22.62 25.69 -28.39
N ASN A 203 -22.09 26.92 -28.53
CA ASN A 203 -22.82 28.06 -29.10
C ASN A 203 -24.20 28.32 -28.43
N PHE A 204 -24.32 28.07 -27.12
CA PHE A 204 -25.51 28.44 -26.36
C PHE A 204 -25.54 29.96 -26.17
N TYR A 205 -26.19 30.66 -27.10
CA TYR A 205 -26.56 32.06 -26.91
C TYR A 205 -27.56 32.16 -25.73
N GLY A 206 -27.09 32.73 -24.62
CA GLY A 206 -27.91 33.44 -23.65
C GLY A 206 -28.70 32.58 -22.64
N SER A 207 -28.04 32.11 -21.58
CA SER A 207 -28.49 32.29 -20.18
C SER A 207 -27.67 31.40 -19.24
N ALA A 208 -26.84 32.02 -18.40
CA ALA A 208 -26.03 31.35 -17.39
C ALA A 208 -26.86 30.53 -16.38
N TYR A 209 -28.12 30.90 -16.17
CA TYR A 209 -29.07 30.23 -15.28
C TYR A 209 -29.43 28.80 -15.73
N LYS A 210 -29.61 28.55 -17.03
CA LYS A 210 -29.97 27.20 -17.54
C LYS A 210 -28.81 26.21 -17.41
N VAL A 211 -27.57 26.69 -17.50
CA VAL A 211 -26.35 25.88 -17.36
C VAL A 211 -26.09 25.51 -15.90
N PHE A 212 -26.31 26.45 -14.97
CA PHE A 212 -26.20 26.19 -13.53
C PHE A 212 -27.20 25.12 -13.06
N CYS A 213 -28.46 25.20 -13.47
CA CYS A 213 -29.48 24.19 -13.15
C CYS A 213 -29.23 22.84 -13.82
N TYR A 214 -28.71 22.78 -15.06
CA TYR A 214 -28.46 21.50 -15.73
C TYR A 214 -27.25 20.76 -15.14
N ASN A 215 -26.18 21.47 -14.78
CA ASN A 215 -24.91 20.86 -14.37
C ASN A 215 -24.76 20.63 -12.87
N ILE A 216 -25.51 21.32 -12.00
CA ILE A 216 -25.48 21.05 -10.55
C ILE A 216 -26.65 20.14 -10.12
N CYS A 217 -27.88 20.37 -10.58
CA CYS A 217 -29.03 19.55 -10.14
C CYS A 217 -29.02 18.12 -10.72
N LYS A 218 -28.62 17.90 -11.98
CA LYS A 218 -28.67 16.57 -12.59
C LYS A 218 -27.67 15.56 -12.00
N PRO A 219 -26.37 15.88 -11.83
CA PRO A 219 -25.46 14.92 -11.20
C PRO A 219 -25.79 14.71 -9.72
N LEU A 220 -26.26 15.73 -8.99
CA LEU A 220 -26.70 15.59 -7.60
C LEU A 220 -27.95 14.68 -7.48
N LEU A 221 -28.92 14.80 -8.39
CA LEU A 221 -30.10 13.92 -8.45
C LEU A 221 -29.73 12.48 -8.84
N HIS A 222 -28.75 12.29 -9.73
CA HIS A 222 -28.25 10.98 -10.12
C HIS A 222 -27.50 10.28 -8.98
N VAL A 223 -26.73 11.02 -8.18
CA VAL A 223 -26.07 10.51 -6.98
C VAL A 223 -27.10 10.12 -5.91
N VAL A 224 -28.15 10.92 -5.70
CA VAL A 224 -29.24 10.60 -4.77
C VAL A 224 -30.05 9.37 -5.23
N GLN A 225 -30.33 9.20 -6.52
CA GLN A 225 -31.02 8.01 -7.05
C GLN A 225 -30.15 6.74 -6.99
N LEU A 226 -28.82 6.86 -7.09
CA LEU A 226 -27.90 5.73 -6.95
C LEU A 226 -27.76 5.29 -5.48
N VAL A 227 -27.85 6.24 -4.54
CA VAL A 227 -27.84 5.99 -3.09
C VAL A 227 -29.19 5.43 -2.59
N LEU A 228 -30.31 5.83 -3.20
CA LEU A 228 -31.64 5.30 -2.84
C LEU A 228 -31.97 3.95 -3.49
N ARG A 229 -31.17 3.48 -4.46
CA ARG A 229 -31.27 2.14 -5.03
C ARG A 229 -30.41 1.15 -4.21
N VAL A 230 -30.63 1.10 -2.90
CA VAL A 230 -30.23 -0.05 -2.08
C VAL A 230 -31.31 -1.13 -2.29
N PRO A 231 -30.97 -2.33 -2.80
CA PRO A 231 -31.94 -3.39 -2.96
C PRO A 231 -32.45 -3.80 -1.58
N HIS A 232 -33.74 -3.55 -1.33
CA HIS A 232 -34.43 -4.15 -0.21
C HIS A 232 -34.51 -5.65 -0.52
N THR A 233 -33.60 -6.44 0.06
CA THR A 233 -33.74 -7.90 0.07
C THR A 233 -34.97 -8.23 0.91
N ARG A 234 -36.09 -8.52 0.24
CA ARG A 234 -37.17 -9.32 0.82
C ARG A 234 -36.88 -10.78 0.45
N THR A 235 -36.71 -11.56 1.51
CA THR A 235 -37.09 -12.98 1.70
C THR A 235 -37.61 -13.73 0.49
#